data_AF-A0AAV4TTS5-F1
#
_entry.id   AF-A0AAV4TTS5-F1
#
_cell.length_a   1.000
_cell.length_b   1.000
_cell.length_c   1.000
_cell.angle_alpha   90.00
_cell.angle_beta   90.00
_cell.angle_gamma   90.00
#
_symmetry.space_group_name_H-M   'P 1'
#
loop_
_entity.id
_entity.type
_entity.pdbx_description
1 polymer ?
#
loop_
_entity_poly.entity_id
_entity_poly.type
_entity_poly.pdbx_seq_one_letter_code
_entity_poly.pdbx_strand_id
1 'polypeptide(L)'
;MLECEPTDDGVSLLSQTFDQMVAEAKNIVIPNSDQATSSNFQSQPLNIEDPQQCQKLYKRNRRKAIREIRGTQSERCSISPPVVEEHFSQIWQESSSDGQFFQCEHPERDEVLGTLLSVSEVSSAFKTCENTAPGPGRITYNHWRSLDPRALLLTKQLEANRTWEHSLQAFHEVHGSSAPKLVHET
;
A
#
# COMPACT_ATOMS: atom_id res chain seq x y z
N MET A 1 0.39 -29.50 -20.53
CA MET A 1 0.26 -28.11 -20.06
C MET A 1 -1.22 -27.90 -19.79
N LEU A 2 -1.63 -27.81 -18.52
CA LEU A 2 -3.01 -27.45 -18.18
C LEU A 2 -3.06 -25.93 -18.06
N GLU A 3 -3.60 -25.28 -19.08
CA GLU A 3 -4.17 -23.95 -18.96
C GLU A 3 -5.45 -24.12 -18.14
N CYS A 4 -5.33 -23.88 -16.84
CA CYS A 4 -6.49 -23.86 -15.95
C CYS A 4 -7.12 -22.48 -16.13
N GLU A 5 -8.07 -22.39 -17.06
CA GLU A 5 -8.98 -21.24 -17.17
C GLU A 5 -9.50 -20.90 -15.76
N PRO A 6 -9.43 -19.63 -15.30
CA PRO A 6 -9.92 -19.26 -13.99
C PRO A 6 -11.44 -19.41 -13.97
N THR A 7 -11.94 -20.51 -13.40
CA THR A 7 -13.37 -20.69 -13.15
C THR A 7 -13.89 -19.49 -12.34
N ASP A 8 -15.05 -18.96 -12.68
CA ASP A 8 -15.73 -17.85 -11.97
C ASP A 8 -15.85 -18.12 -10.45
N ASP A 9 -16.03 -19.39 -10.08
CA ASP A 9 -16.01 -19.90 -8.70
C ASP A 9 -14.67 -19.65 -7.97
N GLY A 10 -13.55 -19.68 -8.69
CA GLY A 10 -12.22 -19.44 -8.14
C GLY A 10 -11.95 -17.95 -7.87
N VAL A 11 -12.47 -17.07 -8.74
CA VAL A 11 -12.35 -15.61 -8.58
C VAL A 11 -13.26 -15.13 -7.45
N SER A 12 -14.48 -15.66 -7.36
CA SER A 12 -15.39 -15.36 -6.25
C SER A 12 -14.86 -15.85 -4.89
N LEU A 13 -14.30 -17.07 -4.84
CA LEU A 13 -13.62 -17.58 -3.63
C LEU A 13 -12.44 -16.70 -3.23
N LEU A 14 -11.64 -16.24 -4.20
CA LEU A 14 -10.52 -15.33 -3.95
C LEU A 14 -11.00 -14.01 -3.36
N SER A 15 -12.04 -13.40 -3.95
CA SER A 15 -12.65 -12.17 -3.43
C SER A 15 -13.15 -12.35 -2.00
N GLN A 16 -13.88 -13.44 -1.74
CA GLN A 16 -14.40 -13.74 -0.40
C GLN A 16 -13.29 -13.93 0.63
N THR A 17 -12.21 -14.62 0.25
CA THR A 17 -11.04 -14.84 1.11
C THR A 17 -10.30 -13.52 1.37
N PHE A 18 -10.19 -12.66 0.36
CA PHE A 18 -9.59 -11.34 0.50
C PHE A 18 -10.41 -10.45 1.43
N ASP A 19 -11.74 -10.41 1.26
CA ASP A 19 -12.66 -9.66 2.12
C ASP A 19 -12.62 -10.14 3.57
N GLN A 20 -12.53 -11.46 3.79
CA GLN A 20 -12.34 -12.03 5.11
C GLN A 20 -11.02 -11.56 5.75
N MET A 21 -9.91 -11.57 4.99
CA MET A 21 -8.64 -11.05 5.49
C MET A 21 -8.68 -9.55 5.76
N VAL A 22 -9.38 -8.76 4.94
CA VAL A 22 -9.60 -7.33 5.21
C VAL A 22 -10.37 -7.14 6.52
N ALA A 23 -11.40 -7.96 6.76
CA ALA A 23 -12.16 -7.94 8.01
C ALA A 23 -11.29 -8.33 9.21
N GLU A 24 -10.47 -9.37 9.09
CA GLU A 24 -9.50 -9.78 10.13
C GLU A 24 -8.44 -8.70 10.37
N ALA A 25 -7.92 -8.07 9.32
CA ALA A 25 -6.99 -6.95 9.43
C ALA A 25 -7.61 -5.78 10.17
N LYS A 26 -8.88 -5.45 9.89
CA LYS A 26 -9.64 -4.43 10.61
C LYS A 26 -9.87 -4.82 12.07
N ASN A 27 -10.10 -6.09 12.37
CA ASN A 27 -10.20 -6.58 13.76
C ASN A 27 -8.86 -6.46 14.51
N ILE A 28 -7.70 -6.48 13.83
CA ILE A 28 -6.40 -6.18 14.45
C ILE A 28 -6.23 -4.67 14.71
N VAL A 29 -6.82 -3.83 13.85
CA VAL A 29 -6.78 -2.36 13.94
C VAL A 29 -7.66 -1.84 15.09
N ILE A 30 -8.87 -2.37 15.26
CA ILE A 30 -9.93 -1.80 16.11
C ILE A 30 -9.69 -1.92 17.63
N PRO A 31 -8.93 -2.88 18.22
CA PRO A 31 -8.64 -2.87 19.65
C PRO A 31 -7.36 -2.09 20.02
N ASN A 32 -6.51 -1.71 19.06
CA ASN A 32 -5.16 -1.20 19.33
C ASN A 32 -4.97 0.31 19.11
N SER A 33 -6.02 1.05 18.72
CA SER A 33 -5.92 2.52 18.59
C SER A 33 -5.81 3.21 19.96
N ASP A 34 -6.40 2.64 21.02
CA ASP A 34 -6.37 3.22 22.37
C ASP A 34 -5.47 2.47 23.34
N GLN A 35 -5.04 1.26 22.98
CA GLN A 35 -3.94 0.58 23.64
C GLN A 35 -2.69 0.72 22.79
N ALA A 36 -2.07 1.89 22.87
CA ALA A 36 -0.62 1.91 22.91
C ALA A 36 -0.23 0.82 23.91
N THR A 37 0.25 -0.33 23.42
CA THR A 37 0.77 -1.37 24.27
C THR A 37 1.96 -0.77 25.00
N SER A 38 1.69 -0.19 26.16
CA SER A 38 2.55 -0.18 27.33
C SER A 38 2.74 -1.64 27.75
N SER A 39 3.29 -2.46 26.83
CA SER A 39 3.98 -3.65 27.22
C SER A 39 5.18 -3.15 28.01
N ASN A 40 5.11 -3.44 29.29
CA ASN A 40 6.05 -3.07 30.33
C ASN A 40 7.37 -3.84 30.15
N PHE A 41 7.91 -3.89 28.93
CA PHE A 41 9.30 -4.21 28.71
C PHE A 41 10.04 -2.97 29.17
N GLN A 42 10.60 -3.05 30.37
CA GLN A 42 11.62 -2.14 30.86
C GLN A 42 12.72 -2.09 29.79
N SER A 43 12.57 -1.17 28.83
CA SER A 43 13.61 -0.92 27.86
C SER A 43 14.78 -0.40 28.68
N GLN A 44 15.86 -1.16 28.75
CA GLN A 44 17.09 -0.69 29.36
C GLN A 44 17.36 0.74 28.86
N PRO A 45 17.72 1.67 29.75
CA PRO A 45 18.05 3.02 29.34
C PRO A 45 19.13 2.94 28.27
N LEU A 46 18.83 3.50 27.11
CA LEU A 46 19.75 3.52 25.98
C LEU A 46 20.86 4.50 26.31
N ASN A 47 22.12 4.05 26.25
CA ASN A 47 23.24 4.97 26.36
C ASN A 47 23.45 5.65 25.00
N ILE A 48 23.07 6.92 24.90
CA ILE A 48 23.21 7.72 23.68
C ILE A 48 24.69 7.98 23.36
N GLU A 49 25.58 7.94 24.35
CA GLU A 49 27.02 8.10 24.16
C GLU A 49 27.70 6.84 23.59
N ASP A 50 27.02 5.68 23.60
CA ASP A 50 27.51 4.47 22.95
C ASP A 50 27.07 4.41 21.47
N PRO A 51 27.98 4.63 20.51
CA PRO A 51 27.63 4.63 19.09
C PRO A 51 27.16 3.26 18.60
N GLN A 52 27.60 2.15 19.20
CA GLN A 52 27.16 0.82 18.78
C GLN A 52 25.71 0.55 19.17
N GLN A 53 25.30 0.99 20.36
CA GLN A 53 23.90 0.91 20.79
C GLN A 53 23.00 1.78 19.92
N CYS A 54 23.43 3.01 19.61
CA CYS A 54 22.70 3.89 18.69
C CYS A 54 22.54 3.28 17.29
N GLN A 55 23.59 2.68 16.73
CA GLN A 55 23.52 2.02 15.42
C GLN A 55 22.59 0.80 15.42
N LYS A 56 22.67 -0.04 16.47
CA LYS A 56 21.77 -1.19 16.63
C LYS A 56 20.31 -0.73 16.75
N LEU A 57 20.06 0.32 17.53
CA LEU A 57 18.74 0.91 17.67
C LEU A 57 18.24 1.53 16.37
N TYR A 58 19.10 2.22 15.61
CA TYR A 58 18.74 2.84 14.34
C TYR A 58 18.30 1.80 13.31
N LYS A 59 19.01 0.67 13.22
CA LYS A 59 18.63 -0.45 12.33
C LYS A 59 17.31 -1.09 12.74
N ARG A 60 17.03 -1.23 14.04
CA ARG A 60 15.81 -1.88 14.55
C ARG A 60 14.59 -0.95 14.59
N ASN A 61 14.78 0.29 15.02
CA ASN A 61 13.75 1.30 15.21
C ASN A 61 14.33 2.70 14.99
N ARG A 62 14.43 3.07 13.71
CA ARG A 62 14.98 4.34 13.24
C ARG A 62 14.34 5.55 13.92
N ARG A 63 13.00 5.56 14.06
CA ARG A 63 12.26 6.68 14.67
C ARG A 63 12.61 6.85 16.14
N LYS A 64 12.70 5.76 16.90
CA LYS A 64 13.12 5.80 18.30
C LYS A 64 14.57 6.27 18.39
N ALA A 65 15.48 5.71 17.60
CA ALA A 65 16.88 6.13 17.60
C ALA A 65 17.06 7.63 17.36
N ILE A 66 16.38 8.19 16.35
CA ILE A 66 16.44 9.62 16.05
C ILE A 66 15.89 10.46 17.21
N ARG A 67 14.80 10.01 17.87
CA ARG A 67 14.23 10.71 19.02
C ARG A 67 15.20 10.75 20.20
N GLU A 68 15.80 9.62 20.54
CA GLU A 68 16.76 9.52 21.64
C GLU A 68 18.02 10.33 21.33
N ILE A 69 18.58 10.21 20.12
CA ILE A 69 19.78 10.96 19.68
C ILE A 69 19.54 12.48 19.71
N ARG A 70 18.37 12.94 19.27
CA ARG A 70 18.06 14.38 19.25
C ARG A 70 17.77 14.94 20.64
N GLY A 71 17.47 14.10 21.64
CA GLY A 71 17.13 14.54 23.00
C GLY A 71 15.88 15.44 23.10
N THR A 72 15.21 15.75 21.99
CA THR A 72 14.05 16.64 21.93
C THR A 72 12.83 15.84 21.50
N GLN A 73 11.75 15.93 22.27
CA GLN A 73 10.43 15.55 21.78
C GLN A 73 10.13 16.55 20.64
N SER A 74 9.96 16.05 19.41
CA SER A 74 9.65 16.92 18.28
C SER A 74 8.38 17.70 18.62
N GLU A 75 8.45 19.02 18.62
CA GLU A 75 7.27 19.85 18.83
C GLU A 75 6.22 19.46 17.80
N ARG A 76 4.96 19.34 18.27
CA ARG A 76 3.85 19.07 17.38
C ARG A 76 3.76 20.24 16.40
N CYS A 77 3.52 19.94 15.13
CA CYS A 77 3.28 20.97 14.12
C CYS A 77 2.25 21.97 14.66
N SER A 78 2.65 23.23 14.76
CA SER A 78 1.82 24.34 15.28
C SER A 78 0.95 24.96 14.19
N ILE A 79 1.15 24.57 12.93
CA ILE A 79 0.36 25.05 11.80
C ILE A 79 -1.05 24.48 11.92
N SER A 80 -2.05 25.35 11.84
CA SER A 80 -3.45 24.94 11.91
C SER A 80 -3.80 24.02 10.73
N PRO A 81 -4.53 22.91 10.95
CA PRO A 81 -4.98 22.01 9.88
C PRO A 81 -5.59 22.69 8.64
N PRO A 82 -6.49 23.70 8.75
CA PRO A 82 -7.10 24.32 7.56
C PRO A 82 -6.08 25.00 6.65
N VAL A 83 -5.02 25.60 7.22
CA VAL A 83 -3.94 26.24 6.44
C VAL A 83 -3.13 25.20 5.66
N VAL A 84 -2.91 24.03 6.27
CA VAL A 84 -2.23 22.92 5.60
C VAL A 84 -3.08 22.38 4.46
N GLU A 85 -4.38 22.16 4.72
CA GLU A 85 -5.32 21.66 3.75
C GLU A 85 -5.48 22.61 2.56
N GLU A 86 -5.65 23.91 2.80
CA GLU A 86 -5.74 24.93 1.74
C GLU A 86 -4.49 24.95 0.87
N HIS A 87 -3.31 24.97 1.49
CA HIS A 87 -2.03 25.01 0.78
C HIS A 87 -1.84 23.80 -0.14
N PHE A 88 -2.06 22.59 0.37
CA PHE A 88 -1.93 21.38 -0.44
C PHE A 88 -3.06 21.27 -1.47
N SER A 89 -4.27 21.71 -1.15
CA SER A 89 -5.37 21.76 -2.12
C SER A 89 -5.04 22.71 -3.28
N GLN A 90 -4.34 23.81 -3.04
CA GLN A 90 -3.93 24.75 -4.09
C GLN A 90 -2.79 24.22 -4.95
N ILE A 91 -1.80 23.52 -4.38
CA ILE A 91 -0.68 22.99 -5.17
C ILE A 91 -1.09 21.71 -5.93
N TRP A 92 -1.98 20.89 -5.37
CA TRP A 92 -2.50 19.67 -5.99
C TRP A 92 -3.78 19.93 -6.80
N GLN A 93 -4.22 21.18 -6.91
CA GLN A 93 -5.19 21.56 -7.94
C GLN A 93 -4.62 21.19 -9.31
N GLU A 94 -5.52 20.74 -10.18
CA GLU A 94 -5.21 20.33 -11.54
C GLU A 94 -4.36 21.40 -12.24
N SER A 95 -3.05 21.17 -12.27
CA SER A 95 -2.17 22.00 -13.07
C SER A 95 -2.44 21.64 -14.52
N SER A 96 -2.71 22.64 -15.35
CA SER A 96 -2.83 22.44 -16.79
C SER A 96 -1.47 21.94 -17.30
N SER A 97 -1.29 20.63 -17.31
CA SER A 97 -0.16 20.03 -17.99
C SER A 97 -0.32 20.36 -19.48
N ASP A 98 0.68 21.04 -20.04
CA ASP A 98 0.74 21.20 -21.49
C ASP A 98 0.85 19.80 -22.08
N GLY A 99 -0.15 19.38 -22.85
CA GLY A 99 -0.22 18.03 -23.45
C GLY A 99 0.94 17.71 -24.41
N GLN A 100 1.86 18.66 -24.61
CA GLN A 100 3.10 18.46 -25.36
C GLN A 100 4.31 18.10 -24.49
N PHE A 101 4.20 18.10 -23.15
CA PHE A 101 5.34 17.80 -22.27
C PHE A 101 5.81 16.34 -22.40
N PHE A 102 4.88 15.42 -22.69
CA PHE A 102 5.19 14.02 -22.98
C PHE A 102 4.99 13.74 -24.47
N GLN A 103 5.99 14.07 -25.28
CA GLN A 103 6.09 13.46 -26.60
C GLN A 103 6.57 12.01 -26.40
N CYS A 104 5.71 11.05 -26.73
CA CYS A 104 6.08 9.64 -26.70
C CYS A 104 7.07 9.38 -27.85
N GLU A 105 8.36 9.56 -27.61
CA GLU A 105 9.42 9.44 -28.63
C GLU A 105 9.61 7.99 -29.13
N HIS A 106 8.95 7.01 -28.52
CA HIS A 106 9.10 5.60 -28.83
C HIS A 106 7.76 4.86 -28.83
N PRO A 107 7.10 4.71 -30.00
CA PRO A 107 5.87 3.94 -30.13
C PRO A 107 6.06 2.42 -29.97
N GLU A 108 7.30 1.95 -29.86
CA GLU A 108 7.69 0.53 -29.82
C GLU A 108 8.33 0.14 -28.47
N ARG A 109 7.94 0.81 -27.37
CA ARG A 109 8.31 0.27 -26.05
C ARG A 109 7.41 -0.92 -25.75
N ASP A 110 8.02 -2.08 -25.57
CA ASP A 110 7.35 -3.25 -25.02
C ASP A 110 6.56 -2.86 -23.76
N GLU A 111 5.35 -3.40 -23.62
CA GLU A 111 4.55 -3.23 -22.40
C GLU A 111 5.35 -3.77 -21.20
N VAL A 112 6.06 -2.89 -20.51
CA VAL A 112 6.72 -3.20 -19.22
C VAL A 112 5.68 -3.66 -18.19
N LEU A 113 4.42 -3.26 -18.42
CA LEU A 113 3.23 -3.67 -17.69
C LEU A 113 2.51 -4.86 -18.34
N GLY A 114 3.19 -5.72 -19.11
CA GLY A 114 2.65 -7.02 -19.56
C GLY A 114 3.04 -8.21 -18.65
N THR A 115 4.15 -8.11 -17.91
CA THR A 115 4.66 -9.24 -17.11
C THR A 115 3.95 -9.38 -15.76
N LEU A 116 3.38 -10.56 -15.49
CA LEU A 116 2.78 -10.89 -14.20
C LEU A 116 3.81 -10.74 -13.08
N LEU A 117 3.39 -10.13 -11.96
CA LEU A 117 4.25 -9.98 -10.79
C LEU A 117 4.44 -11.36 -10.14
N SER A 118 5.70 -11.78 -10.00
CA SER A 118 5.99 -13.01 -9.28
C SER A 118 5.78 -12.84 -7.78
N VAL A 119 5.41 -13.93 -7.11
CA VAL A 119 5.30 -13.96 -5.64
C VAL A 119 6.60 -13.52 -4.97
N SER A 120 7.76 -13.82 -5.57
CA SER A 120 9.08 -13.37 -5.07
C SER A 120 9.26 -11.86 -5.14
N GLU A 121 8.81 -11.21 -6.20
CA GLU A 121 8.88 -9.76 -6.36
C GLU A 121 7.94 -9.08 -5.37
N VAL A 122 6.69 -9.55 -5.29
CA VAL A 122 5.70 -9.02 -4.34
C VAL A 122 6.19 -9.23 -2.91
N SER A 123 6.67 -10.43 -2.55
CA SER A 123 7.21 -10.70 -1.21
C SER A 123 8.43 -9.84 -0.88
N SER A 124 9.32 -9.60 -1.85
CA SER A 124 10.52 -8.77 -1.64
C SER A 124 10.17 -7.31 -1.46
N ALA A 125 9.32 -6.75 -2.33
CA ALA A 125 8.80 -5.39 -2.18
C ALA A 125 8.05 -5.23 -0.85
N PHE A 126 7.23 -6.21 -0.51
CA PHE A 126 6.44 -6.20 0.70
C PHE A 126 7.28 -6.31 1.98
N LYS A 127 8.49 -6.88 1.93
CA LYS A 127 9.46 -6.86 3.04
C LYS A 127 10.18 -5.52 3.18
N THR A 128 10.45 -4.83 2.07
CA THR A 128 11.16 -3.54 2.06
C THR A 128 10.26 -2.35 2.33
N CYS A 129 8.95 -2.47 2.09
CA CYS A 129 7.98 -1.43 2.40
C CYS A 129 8.01 -1.06 3.89
N GLU A 130 8.37 0.20 4.16
CA GLU A 130 8.20 0.81 5.47
C GLU A 130 6.71 0.85 5.83
N ASN A 131 6.40 0.73 7.12
CA ASN A 131 5.03 0.85 7.60
C ASN A 131 4.59 2.33 7.54
N THR A 132 4.21 2.78 6.34
CA THR A 132 3.71 4.12 6.04
C THR A 132 2.34 4.37 6.67
N ALA A 133 1.84 5.61 6.59
CA ALA A 133 0.50 5.94 7.06
C ALA A 133 -0.52 4.96 6.45
N PRO A 134 -1.43 4.39 7.27
CA PRO A 134 -2.34 3.39 6.79
C PRO A 134 -3.35 4.02 5.82
N GLY A 135 -3.75 3.26 4.79
CA GLY A 135 -4.74 3.72 3.83
C GLY A 135 -6.13 3.93 4.45
N PRO A 136 -7.17 4.25 3.65
CA PRO A 136 -8.52 4.53 4.13
C PRO A 136 -9.11 3.46 5.08
N GLY A 137 -8.70 2.19 4.93
CA GLY A 137 -9.10 1.08 5.80
C GLY A 137 -8.32 0.96 7.13
N ARG A 138 -7.39 1.87 7.42
CA ARG A 138 -6.47 1.83 8.57
C ARG A 138 -5.57 0.58 8.63
N ILE A 139 -5.52 -0.20 7.55
CA ILE A 139 -4.67 -1.39 7.43
C ILE A 139 -3.26 -0.96 7.02
N THR A 140 -2.25 -1.48 7.72
CA THR A 140 -0.84 -1.21 7.45
C THR A 140 -0.18 -2.37 6.71
N TYR A 141 0.99 -2.15 6.10
CA TYR A 141 1.82 -3.24 5.56
C TYR A 141 2.17 -4.29 6.61
N ASN A 142 2.28 -3.93 7.89
CA ASN A 142 2.49 -4.92 8.96
C ASN A 142 1.29 -5.84 9.16
N HIS A 143 0.06 -5.32 9.12
CA HIS A 143 -1.15 -6.13 9.24
C HIS A 143 -1.24 -7.14 8.09
N TRP A 144 -1.00 -6.66 6.87
CA TRP A 144 -0.92 -7.52 5.70
C TRP A 144 0.16 -8.59 5.83
N ARG A 145 1.29 -8.30 6.49
CA ARG A 145 2.40 -9.26 6.68
C ARG A 145 2.11 -10.32 7.71
N SER A 146 1.25 -10.02 8.67
CA SER A 146 0.75 -11.01 9.62
C SER A 146 -0.23 -11.97 8.95
N LEU A 147 -1.08 -11.48 8.05
CA LEU A 147 -2.14 -12.27 7.41
C LEU A 147 -1.67 -13.02 6.15
N ASP A 148 -0.79 -12.42 5.36
CA ASP A 148 -0.20 -13.02 4.16
C ASP A 148 1.35 -12.94 4.17
N PRO A 149 2.04 -13.74 5.02
CA PRO A 149 3.50 -13.68 5.15
C PRO A 149 4.25 -14.03 3.87
N ARG A 150 3.61 -14.80 2.97
CA ARG A 150 4.19 -15.25 1.70
C ARG A 150 3.77 -14.40 0.51
N ALA A 151 2.93 -13.37 0.72
CA ALA A 151 2.36 -12.53 -0.32
C ALA A 151 1.57 -13.30 -1.40
N LEU A 152 1.04 -14.49 -1.09
CA LEU A 152 0.38 -15.35 -2.09
C LEU A 152 -0.96 -14.76 -2.51
N LEU A 153 -1.75 -14.31 -1.54
CA LEU A 153 -3.10 -13.81 -1.79
C LEU A 153 -3.05 -12.40 -2.37
N LEU A 154 -2.13 -11.56 -1.89
CA LEU A 154 -1.90 -10.24 -2.47
C LEU A 154 -1.42 -10.32 -3.92
N THR A 155 -0.53 -11.27 -4.25
CA THR A 155 -0.09 -11.46 -5.63
C THR A 155 -1.27 -11.84 -6.52
N LYS A 156 -2.11 -12.80 -6.08
CA LYS A 156 -3.28 -13.23 -6.85
C LYS A 156 -4.33 -12.13 -7.01
N GLN A 157 -4.53 -11.29 -5.99
CA GLN A 157 -5.42 -10.13 -6.09
C GLN A 157 -4.89 -9.08 -7.08
N LEU A 158 -3.58 -8.81 -7.07
CA LEU A 158 -2.96 -7.88 -8.02
C LEU A 158 -3.03 -8.39 -9.45
N GLU A 159 -2.82 -9.70 -9.66
CA GLU A 159 -3.04 -10.35 -10.95
C GLU A 159 -4.48 -10.17 -11.43
N ALA A 160 -5.47 -10.44 -10.57
CA ALA A 160 -6.90 -10.33 -10.90
C ALA A 160 -7.36 -8.89 -11.20
N ASN A 161 -6.84 -7.89 -10.47
CA ASN A 161 -7.19 -6.49 -10.73
C ASN A 161 -6.62 -6.01 -12.08
N ARG A 162 -5.41 -6.43 -12.40
CA ARG A 162 -4.74 -6.06 -13.66
C ARG A 162 -5.45 -6.68 -14.86
N THR A 163 -5.88 -7.95 -14.77
CA THR A 163 -6.65 -8.57 -15.86
C THR A 163 -7.98 -7.86 -16.10
N TRP A 164 -8.63 -7.35 -15.04
CA TRP A 164 -9.85 -6.55 -15.17
C TRP A 164 -9.60 -5.20 -15.88
N GLU A 165 -8.52 -4.49 -15.54
CA GLU A 165 -8.12 -3.25 -16.22
C GLU A 165 -7.80 -3.47 -17.70
N HIS A 166 -7.05 -4.52 -18.04
CA HIS A 166 -6.79 -4.87 -19.44
C HIS A 166 -8.08 -5.24 -20.19
N SER A 167 -9.00 -5.94 -19.54
CA SER A 167 -10.30 -6.28 -20.13
C SER A 167 -11.17 -5.06 -20.38
N LEU A 168 -11.17 -4.08 -19.46
CA LEU A 168 -11.86 -2.80 -19.64
C LEU A 168 -11.24 -1.97 -20.75
N GLN A 169 -9.91 -1.93 -20.83
CA GLN A 169 -9.21 -1.19 -21.88
C GLN A 169 -9.47 -1.80 -23.25
N ALA A 170 -9.39 -3.13 -23.38
CA ALA A 170 -9.77 -3.85 -24.60
C ALA A 170 -11.24 -3.61 -24.97
N PHE A 171 -12.14 -3.57 -23.98
CA PHE A 171 -13.54 -3.23 -24.20
C PHE A 171 -13.71 -1.79 -24.73
N HIS A 172 -13.00 -0.82 -24.16
CA HIS A 172 -13.03 0.57 -24.61
C HIS A 172 -12.46 0.76 -26.02
N GLU A 173 -11.44 -0.02 -26.41
CA GLU A 173 -10.88 -0.03 -27.76
C GLU A 173 -11.82 -0.65 -28.80
N VAL A 174 -12.52 -1.73 -28.46
CA VAL A 174 -13.46 -2.42 -29.36
C VAL A 174 -14.78 -1.66 -29.50
N HIS A 175 -15.27 -1.03 -28.43
CA HIS A 175 -16.62 -0.45 -28.38
C HIS A 175 -16.66 1.08 -28.35
N GLY A 176 -15.51 1.77 -28.35
CA GLY A 176 -15.42 3.22 -28.46
C GLY A 176 -16.28 3.98 -27.46
N SER A 177 -15.75 4.26 -26.26
CA SER A 177 -16.32 5.15 -25.22
C SER A 177 -17.81 4.96 -24.81
N SER A 178 -18.50 3.94 -25.29
CA SER A 178 -19.84 3.60 -24.81
C SER A 178 -19.72 2.61 -23.64
N ALA A 179 -19.56 3.15 -22.43
CA ALA A 179 -19.52 2.36 -21.20
C ALA A 179 -20.79 1.49 -21.06
N PRO A 180 -20.67 0.22 -20.63
CA PRO A 180 -21.84 -0.61 -20.39
C PRO A 180 -22.54 -0.09 -19.13
N LYS A 181 -23.83 0.26 -19.26
CA LYS A 181 -24.69 0.52 -18.11
C LYS A 181 -24.79 -0.79 -17.32
N LEU A 182 -24.11 -0.87 -16.18
CA LEU A 182 -24.33 -1.92 -15.21
C LEU A 182 -25.80 -1.87 -14.80
N VAL A 183 -26.57 -2.84 -15.29
CA VAL A 183 -27.94 -3.09 -14.84
C VAL A 183 -27.79 -3.75 -13.48
N HIS A 184 -28.02 -2.98 -12.42
CA HIS A 184 -28.33 -3.54 -11.11
C HIS A 184 -29.72 -4.17 -11.20
N GLU A 185 -29.78 -5.48 -11.34
CA GLU A 185 -30.99 -6.25 -11.05
C GLU A 185 -31.15 -6.30 -9.53
N THR A 186 -32.22 -5.68 -9.06
CA THR A 186 -32.73 -5.66 -7.68
C THR A 186 -33.29 -7.01 -7.24
#